data_AF-A0A3M1TRU6-F1
#
_entry.id   AF-A0A3M1TRU6-F1
#
_cell.length_a   1.000
_cell.length_b   1.000
_cell.length_c   1.000
_cell.angle_alpha   90.00
_cell.angle_beta   90.00
_cell.angle_gamma   90.00
#
_symmetry.space_group_name_H-M   'P 1'
#
loop_
_entity.id
_entity.type
_entity.pdbx_description
1 polymer ?
#
loop_
_entity_poly.entity_id
_entity_poly.type
_entity_poly.pdbx_seq_one_letter_code
_entity_poly.pdbx_strand_id
1 'polypeptide(L)'
;MTAFKPVGKEVSRYLVDRAEPRGAGGAESREGFSSAVDEALEALDQTMVQADHQAARLAVGEGNLHETAIAIEKADVAMRLAVRIRNKIVDAYQEIMRMPV
;
A
#
# COMPACT_ATOMS: atom_id res chain seq x y z
N MET A 1 40.03 3.30 58.09
CA MET A 1 38.55 3.37 58.09
C MET A 1 38.10 3.87 56.73
N THR A 2 37.78 2.97 55.80
CA THR A 2 37.09 3.33 54.55
C THR A 2 36.16 2.18 54.21
N ALA A 3 34.86 2.48 54.23
CA ALA A 3 33.78 1.51 54.17
C ALA A 3 33.58 0.98 52.75
N PHE A 4 33.59 -0.35 52.62
CA PHE A 4 33.16 -1.06 51.41
C PHE A 4 31.63 -1.15 51.42
N LYS A 5 30.98 -0.44 50.49
CA LYS A 5 29.53 -0.42 50.30
C LYS A 5 29.16 -1.49 49.26
N PRO A 6 28.24 -2.44 49.52
CA PRO A 6 27.97 -3.52 48.60
C PRO A 6 27.11 -3.04 47.42
N VAL A 7 27.60 -3.28 46.21
CA VAL A 7 26.90 -3.06 44.93
C VAL A 7 25.87 -4.18 44.76
N GLY A 8 24.65 -3.99 45.28
CA GLY A 8 23.65 -5.06 45.33
C GLY A 8 22.20 -4.65 45.09
N LYS A 9 21.91 -3.43 44.60
CA LYS A 9 20.51 -2.95 44.48
C LYS A 9 20.12 -2.28 43.16
N GLU A 10 20.99 -2.23 42.16
CA GLU A 10 20.67 -1.56 40.89
C GLU A 10 20.42 -2.51 39.70
N VAL A 11 20.76 -3.80 39.84
CA VAL A 11 20.61 -4.77 38.73
C VAL A 11 19.15 -5.25 38.58
N SER A 12 18.34 -5.17 39.64
CA SER A 12 16.93 -5.59 39.60
C SER A 12 16.01 -4.67 38.79
N ARG A 13 16.46 -3.48 38.39
CA ARG A 13 15.64 -2.55 37.58
C ARG A 13 15.74 -2.83 36.07
N TYR A 14 16.73 -3.60 35.63
CA TYR A 14 16.98 -3.86 34.21
C TYR A 14 16.38 -5.17 33.68
N LEU A 15 15.77 -5.99 34.53
CA LEU A 15 15.18 -7.28 34.12
C LEU A 15 13.65 -7.29 34.06
N VAL A 16 12.98 -6.16 34.33
CA VAL A 16 11.50 -6.11 34.45
C VAL A 16 10.79 -5.39 33.29
N ASP A 17 11.51 -4.75 32.36
CA ASP A 17 10.88 -3.92 31.32
C ASP A 17 10.99 -4.50 29.89
N ARG A 18 11.18 -5.82 29.75
CA ARG A 18 11.22 -6.45 28.42
C ARG A 18 10.48 -7.78 28.38
N ALA A 19 9.18 -7.73 28.63
CA ALA A 19 8.25 -8.75 28.18
C ALA A 19 6.87 -8.14 27.95
N GLU A 20 6.24 -8.54 26.83
CA GLU A 20 4.83 -8.36 26.45
C GLU A 20 4.47 -7.07 25.66
N PRO A 21 3.54 -7.14 24.68
CA PRO A 21 3.93 -7.09 23.27
C PRO A 21 3.35 -5.86 22.57
N ARG A 22 4.07 -5.34 21.57
CA ARG A 22 3.50 -4.40 20.59
C ARG A 22 2.54 -5.15 19.66
N GLY A 23 1.35 -5.46 20.17
CA GLY A 23 0.21 -6.00 19.41
C GLY A 23 -0.58 -4.93 18.64
N ALA A 24 0.02 -3.78 18.32
CA ALA A 24 -0.65 -2.67 17.64
C ALA A 24 -0.26 -2.49 16.17
N GLY A 25 0.69 -3.28 15.63
CA GLY A 25 1.15 -3.12 14.25
C GLY A 25 0.21 -3.69 13.17
N GLY A 26 -0.83 -4.44 13.54
CA GLY A 26 -1.73 -5.12 12.60
C GLY A 26 -2.94 -4.30 12.13
N ALA A 27 -3.30 -3.23 12.84
CA ALA A 27 -4.39 -2.33 12.47
C ALA A 27 -3.89 -1.19 11.58
N GLU A 28 -2.80 -0.52 11.98
CA GLU A 28 -2.16 0.55 11.19
C GLU A 28 -1.70 0.06 9.80
N SER A 29 -1.22 -1.18 9.69
CA SER A 29 -0.79 -1.77 8.42
C SER A 29 -1.95 -2.12 7.48
N ARG A 30 -3.14 -2.46 8.00
CA ARG A 30 -4.34 -2.66 7.17
C ARG A 30 -4.89 -1.34 6.65
N GLU A 31 -4.93 -0.32 7.50
CA GLU A 31 -5.34 1.03 7.09
C GLU A 31 -4.37 1.60 6.04
N GLY A 32 -3.06 1.41 6.22
CA GLY A 32 -2.05 1.84 5.25
C GLY A 32 -2.16 1.14 3.90
N PHE A 33 -2.39 -0.18 3.88
CA PHE A 33 -2.57 -0.90 2.62
C PHE A 33 -3.86 -0.51 1.89
N SER A 34 -5.00 -0.40 2.60
CA SER A 34 -6.26 0.05 1.98
C SER A 34 -6.10 1.42 1.35
N SER A 35 -5.53 2.37 2.10
CA SER A 35 -5.31 3.75 1.63
C SER A 35 -4.42 3.79 0.38
N ALA A 36 -3.37 2.97 0.33
CA ALA A 36 -2.49 2.88 -0.84
C ALA A 36 -3.20 2.28 -2.08
N VAL A 37 -4.10 1.31 -1.88
CA VAL A 37 -4.93 0.78 -2.97
C VAL A 37 -5.93 1.83 -3.46
N ASP A 38 -6.56 2.55 -2.55
CA ASP A 38 -7.52 3.62 -2.88
C ASP A 38 -6.82 4.74 -3.67
N GLU A 39 -5.64 5.20 -3.24
CA GLU A 39 -4.83 6.18 -3.96
C GLU A 39 -4.40 5.68 -5.35
N ALA A 40 -4.02 4.41 -5.47
CA ALA A 40 -3.66 3.81 -6.75
C ALA A 40 -4.86 3.74 -7.72
N LEU A 41 -6.08 3.50 -7.19
CA LEU A 41 -7.31 3.49 -7.99
C LEU A 41 -7.70 4.91 -8.44
N GLU A 42 -7.57 5.92 -7.58
CA GLU A 42 -7.76 7.32 -7.97
C GLU A 42 -6.75 7.74 -9.05
N ALA A 43 -5.48 7.36 -8.90
CA ALA A 43 -4.45 7.65 -9.89
C ALA A 43 -4.73 6.96 -11.24
N LEU A 44 -5.28 5.74 -11.21
CA LEU A 44 -5.72 5.04 -12.42
C LEU A 44 -6.87 5.79 -13.10
N ASP A 45 -7.90 6.19 -12.33
CA ASP A 45 -9.05 6.93 -12.86
C ASP A 45 -8.61 8.23 -13.53
N GLN A 46 -7.74 9.00 -12.86
CA GLN A 46 -7.15 10.21 -13.44
C GLN A 46 -6.40 9.93 -14.75
N THR A 47 -5.67 8.81 -14.83
CA THR A 47 -4.94 8.41 -16.04
C THR A 47 -5.91 8.09 -17.19
N MET A 48 -7.02 7.39 -16.91
CA MET A 48 -8.04 7.09 -17.91
C MET A 48 -8.75 8.36 -18.39
N VAL A 49 -9.18 9.22 -17.47
CA VAL A 49 -9.85 10.50 -17.80
C VAL A 49 -8.94 11.40 -18.65
N GLN A 50 -7.65 11.45 -18.34
CA GLN A 50 -6.68 12.20 -19.15
C GLN A 50 -6.54 11.63 -20.57
N ALA A 51 -6.49 10.30 -20.71
CA ALA A 51 -6.43 9.65 -22.02
C ALA A 51 -7.70 9.94 -22.84
N ASP A 52 -8.88 9.82 -22.23
CA ASP A 52 -10.16 10.12 -22.87
C ASP A 52 -10.26 11.58 -23.30
N HIS A 53 -9.82 12.51 -22.46
CA HIS A 53 -9.83 13.93 -22.79
C HIS A 53 -8.86 14.29 -23.93
N GLN A 54 -7.70 13.64 -24.00
CA GLN A 54 -6.77 13.80 -25.12
C GLN A 54 -7.34 13.17 -26.41
N ALA A 55 -7.95 11.99 -26.32
CA ALA A 55 -8.60 11.34 -27.45
C ALA A 55 -9.76 12.17 -28.01
N ALA A 56 -10.59 12.76 -27.14
CA ALA A 56 -11.70 13.62 -27.53
C ALA A 56 -11.22 14.89 -28.25
N ARG A 57 -10.15 15.53 -27.74
CA ARG A 57 -9.53 16.69 -28.40
C ARG A 57 -8.98 16.32 -29.78
N LEU A 58 -8.26 15.20 -29.85
CA LEU A 58 -7.70 14.72 -31.12
C LEU A 58 -8.79 14.43 -32.15
N ALA A 59 -9.94 13.89 -31.73
CA ALA A 59 -11.07 13.59 -32.61
C ALA A 59 -11.69 14.85 -33.24
N VAL A 60 -11.63 16.00 -32.55
CA VAL A 60 -12.08 17.30 -33.11
C VAL A 60 -10.97 18.02 -33.90
N GLY A 61 -9.81 17.39 -34.08
CA GLY A 61 -8.66 17.94 -34.79
C GLY A 61 -7.75 18.82 -33.93
N GLU A 62 -7.97 18.85 -32.62
CA GLU A 62 -7.16 19.63 -31.67
C GLU A 62 -6.21 18.71 -30.88
N GLY A 63 -4.92 19.06 -30.81
CA GLY A 63 -3.95 18.33 -29.99
C GLY A 63 -3.02 17.39 -30.76
N ASN A 64 -2.13 16.74 -30.01
CA ASN A 64 -1.01 15.97 -30.55
C ASN A 64 -1.32 14.47 -30.53
N LEU A 65 -1.31 13.84 -31.72
CA LEU A 65 -1.51 12.40 -31.88
C LEU A 65 -0.49 11.59 -31.06
N HIS A 66 0.76 12.04 -30.99
CA HIS A 66 1.82 11.34 -30.27
C HIS A 66 1.57 11.31 -28.75
N GLU A 67 1.20 12.46 -28.18
CA GLU A 67 0.88 12.57 -26.75
C GLU A 67 -0.37 11.77 -26.40
N THR A 68 -1.40 11.84 -27.26
CA THR A 68 -2.64 11.08 -27.09
C THR A 68 -2.39 9.57 -27.11
N ALA A 69 -1.58 9.10 -28.06
CA ALA A 69 -1.20 7.70 -28.14
C ALA A 69 -0.44 7.25 -26.87
N ILE A 70 0.48 8.06 -26.36
CA ILE A 70 1.18 7.77 -25.11
C ILE A 70 0.22 7.72 -23.93
N ALA A 71 -0.74 8.65 -23.85
CA ALA A 71 -1.72 8.67 -22.76
C ALA A 71 -2.60 7.42 -22.76
N ILE A 72 -3.06 6.99 -23.94
CA ILE A 72 -3.84 5.76 -24.11
C ILE A 72 -3.02 4.53 -23.69
N GLU A 73 -1.78 4.40 -24.14
CA GLU A 73 -0.91 3.26 -23.77
C GLU A 73 -0.63 3.21 -22.27
N LYS A 74 -0.43 4.38 -21.63
CA LYS A 74 -0.29 4.45 -20.17
C LYS A 74 -1.55 3.95 -19.46
N ALA A 75 -2.73 4.39 -19.91
CA ALA A 75 -4.00 3.96 -19.35
C ALA A 75 -4.21 2.44 -19.51
N ASP A 76 -3.91 1.87 -20.68
CA ASP A 76 -4.03 0.44 -20.94
C ASP A 76 -3.09 -0.40 -20.05
N VAL A 77 -1.81 -0.05 -19.96
CA VAL A 77 -0.85 -0.76 -19.11
C VAL A 77 -1.25 -0.68 -17.64
N ALA A 78 -1.68 0.50 -17.17
CA ALA A 78 -2.14 0.70 -15.80
C ALA A 78 -3.40 -0.13 -15.50
N MET A 79 -4.37 -0.15 -16.42
CA MET A 79 -5.59 -0.95 -16.26
C MET A 79 -5.29 -2.45 -16.22
N ARG A 80 -4.40 -2.95 -17.09
CA ARG A 80 -3.96 -4.37 -17.04
C ARG A 80 -3.29 -4.71 -15.71
N LEU A 81 -2.51 -3.78 -15.14
CA LEU A 81 -1.96 -3.96 -13.80
C LEU A 81 -3.06 -4.02 -12.74
N ALA A 82 -4.02 -3.10 -12.77
CA ALA A 82 -5.12 -3.05 -11.82
C ALA A 82 -5.96 -4.34 -11.85
N VAL A 83 -6.25 -4.88 -13.04
CA VAL A 83 -6.96 -6.17 -13.17
C VAL A 83 -6.18 -7.33 -12.55
N ARG A 84 -4.86 -7.36 -12.72
CA ARG A 84 -4.01 -8.39 -12.08
C ARG A 84 -4.05 -8.29 -10.55
N ILE A 85 -4.00 -7.07 -10.02
CA ILE A 85 -4.10 -6.82 -8.58
C ILE A 85 -5.47 -7.24 -8.07
N ARG A 86 -6.55 -6.82 -8.75
CA ARG A 86 -7.94 -7.24 -8.43
C ARG A 86 -8.05 -8.76 -8.34
N ASN A 87 -7.56 -9.47 -9.36
CA ASN A 87 -7.62 -10.93 -9.37
C ASN A 87 -6.84 -11.52 -8.19
N LYS A 88 -5.65 -11.00 -7.90
CA LYS A 88 -4.84 -11.49 -6.76
C LYS A 88 -5.50 -11.25 -5.41
N ILE A 89 -6.21 -10.14 -5.23
CA ILE A 89 -6.98 -9.85 -4.01
C ILE A 89 -8.14 -10.84 -3.88
N VAL A 90 -8.87 -11.11 -4.98
CA VAL A 90 -9.94 -12.11 -5.00
C VAL A 90 -9.40 -13.51 -4.66
N ASP A 91 -8.26 -13.89 -5.25
CA ASP A 91 -7.61 -15.17 -4.96
C ASP A 91 -7.20 -15.27 -3.49
N ALA A 92 -6.62 -14.21 -2.92
CA ALA A 92 -6.23 -14.17 -1.51
C ALA A 92 -7.45 -14.32 -0.58
N TYR A 93 -8.56 -13.68 -0.91
CA TYR A 93 -9.82 -13.87 -0.18
C TYR A 93 -10.31 -15.32 -0.26
N GLN A 94 -10.29 -15.92 -1.45
CA GLN A 94 -10.69 -17.31 -1.65
C GLN A 94 -9.77 -18.29 -0.89
N GLU A 95 -8.47 -18.02 -0.84
CA GLU A 95 -7.49 -18.84 -0.11
C GLU A 95 -7.75 -18.81 1.39
N ILE A 96 -8.03 -17.63 1.96
CA ILE A 96 -8.40 -17.50 3.38
C ILE A 96 -9.64 -18.32 3.70
N MET A 97 -10.65 -18.32 2.82
CA MET A 97 -11.87 -19.11 3.01
C MET A 97 -11.66 -20.62 2.86
N ARG A 98 -10.59 -21.03 2.18
CA ARG A 98 -10.24 -22.44 1.94
C ARG A 98 -9.35 -23.05 3.01
N MET A 99 -8.74 -22.24 3.89
CA MET A 99 -8.04 -22.78 5.06
C MET A 99 -9.05 -23.48 5.98
N PRO A 100 -8.95 -24.81 6.17
CA PRO A 100 -9.68 -25.45 7.24
C PRO A 100 -9.09 -24.96 8.57
N VAL A 101 -9.97 -24.49 9.46
CA VAL A 101 -9.63 -24.24 10.87
C VAL A 101 -9.32 -25.55 11.59
#